data_AF-A0A7W7DVQ5-F1
#
_entry.id   AF-A0A7W7DVQ5-F1
#
_cell.length_a   1.000
_cell.length_b   1.000
_cell.length_c   1.000
_cell.angle_alpha   90.00
_cell.angle_beta   90.00
_cell.angle_gamma   90.00
#
_symmetry.space_group_name_H-M   'P 1'
#
loop_
_entity.id
_entity.type
_entity.pdbx_description
1 polymer ?
#
loop_
_entity_poly.entity_id
_entity_poly.type
_entity_poly.pdbx_seq_one_letter_code
_entity_poly.pdbx_strand_id
1 'polypeptide(L)'
;MRLPNGRRIHARPDSPPNRPRHKTCRVRSWAMNRMRVCQHCQESFELAATGRPPRYCSATCRKSAWEKRRLDEAVAIAVAKAVAAEQRRGRIRGNETRQAPENRGNETPPQATAPAGPQQTELAMPQVFRAPAPMPEGPSIRKRRRLLPPPPGAGRPGPETG
;
A
#
# COMPACT_ATOMS: atom_id res chain seq x y z
N MET A 1 16.18 5.07 -46.98
CA MET A 1 16.75 4.83 -45.63
C MET A 1 15.66 5.09 -44.58
N ARG A 2 15.27 4.07 -43.79
CA ARG A 2 14.21 4.13 -42.76
C ARG A 2 14.83 4.01 -41.37
N LEU A 3 14.53 4.93 -40.45
CA LEU A 3 14.98 4.87 -39.06
C LEU A 3 14.04 3.96 -38.23
N PRO A 4 14.55 3.02 -37.40
CA PRO A 4 13.76 1.96 -36.78
C PRO A 4 13.33 2.25 -35.33
N ASN A 5 12.85 3.44 -34.98
CA ASN A 5 12.32 3.68 -33.63
C ASN A 5 11.22 4.75 -33.60
N GLY A 6 10.00 4.35 -33.98
CA GLY A 6 8.78 5.14 -33.84
C GLY A 6 8.29 5.23 -32.39
N ARG A 7 8.98 6.00 -31.53
CA ARG A 7 8.43 6.41 -30.24
C ARG A 7 7.40 7.51 -30.44
N ARG A 8 6.10 7.18 -30.31
CA ARG A 8 5.04 8.18 -30.15
C ARG A 8 5.22 8.90 -28.81
N ILE A 9 5.61 10.16 -28.87
CA ILE A 9 5.61 11.06 -27.73
C ILE A 9 4.15 11.46 -27.50
N HIS A 10 3.50 10.86 -26.50
CA HIS A 10 2.18 11.32 -26.07
C HIS A 10 2.35 12.67 -25.37
N ALA A 11 1.88 13.74 -26.03
CA ALA A 11 1.75 15.05 -25.43
C ALA A 11 0.87 14.92 -24.16
N ARG A 12 1.41 15.35 -23.01
CA ARG A 12 0.65 15.41 -21.75
C ARG A 12 -0.41 16.52 -21.90
N PRO A 13 -1.71 16.22 -21.75
CA PRO A 13 -2.72 17.25 -21.74
C PRO A 13 -2.56 18.12 -20.49
N ASP A 14 -2.56 19.43 -20.72
CA ASP A 14 -2.93 20.52 -19.82
C ASP A 14 -2.46 20.44 -18.37
N SER A 15 -1.32 21.07 -18.10
CA SER A 15 -1.04 21.60 -16.77
C SER A 15 -2.06 22.70 -16.46
N PRO A 16 -2.87 22.57 -15.39
CA PRO A 16 -3.89 23.57 -15.09
C PRO A 16 -3.24 24.92 -14.76
N PRO A 17 -3.85 26.06 -15.15
CA PRO A 17 -3.28 27.37 -14.92
C PRO A 17 -3.16 27.68 -13.43
N ASN A 18 -2.02 28.29 -13.10
CA ASN A 18 -1.61 28.79 -11.81
C ASN A 18 -2.70 29.70 -11.19
N ARG A 19 -3.50 29.16 -10.26
CA ARG A 19 -4.52 29.96 -9.54
C ARG A 19 -3.85 30.84 -8.48
N PRO A 20 -4.14 32.14 -8.44
CA PRO A 20 -3.60 33.05 -7.43
C PRO A 20 -4.02 32.64 -6.02
N ARG A 21 -3.04 32.57 -5.12
CA ARG A 21 -3.22 32.28 -3.68
C ARG A 21 -3.91 33.45 -2.98
N HIS A 22 -5.22 33.54 -3.08
CA HIS A 22 -5.99 34.48 -2.27
C HIS A 22 -6.07 33.98 -0.81
N LYS A 23 -5.19 34.54 0.03
CA LYS A 23 -5.33 34.56 1.49
C LYS A 23 -6.49 35.49 1.85
N THR A 24 -7.72 35.00 1.81
CA THR A 24 -8.81 35.63 2.57
C THR A 24 -9.33 34.63 3.58
N CYS A 25 -8.86 34.80 4.82
CA CYS A 25 -9.40 34.20 6.02
C CYS A 25 -10.79 34.79 6.26
N ARG A 26 -11.81 34.34 5.51
CA ARG A 26 -13.21 34.64 5.83
C ARG A 26 -13.68 33.71 6.95
N VAL A 27 -13.36 34.13 8.16
CA VAL A 27 -13.97 33.65 9.40
C VAL A 27 -15.37 34.25 9.47
N ARG A 28 -16.36 33.67 8.80
CA ARG A 28 -17.76 34.11 8.92
C ARG A 28 -18.72 32.93 8.87
N SER A 29 -19.30 32.66 10.05
CA SER A 29 -20.69 32.24 10.27
C SER A 29 -21.22 31.04 9.49
N TRP A 30 -21.01 29.83 10.04
CA TRP A 30 -21.76 28.64 9.64
C TRP A 30 -22.07 27.76 10.87
N ALA A 31 -22.71 28.35 11.86
CA ALA A 31 -23.30 27.63 12.98
C ALA A 31 -24.75 27.19 12.65
N MET A 32 -24.97 26.68 11.44
CA MET A 32 -26.12 25.81 11.18
C MET A 32 -25.59 24.40 11.25
N ASN A 33 -26.29 23.53 11.98
CA ASN A 33 -25.89 22.17 12.31
C ASN A 33 -25.47 21.41 11.04
N ARG A 34 -24.19 21.45 10.68
CA ARG A 34 -23.70 20.86 9.43
C ARG A 34 -23.55 19.38 9.69
N MET A 35 -24.56 18.62 9.29
CA MET A 35 -24.45 17.17 9.24
C MET A 35 -23.42 16.79 8.16
N ARG A 36 -22.55 15.83 8.46
CA ARG A 36 -21.65 15.22 7.49
C ARG A 36 -21.81 13.71 7.47
N VAL A 37 -21.57 13.12 6.31
CA VAL A 37 -21.59 11.68 6.10
C VAL A 37 -20.21 11.10 6.43
N CYS A 38 -20.18 10.06 7.26
CA CYS A 38 -18.97 9.32 7.59
C CYS A 38 -18.43 8.60 6.35
N GLN A 39 -17.14 8.76 6.02
CA GLN A 39 -16.54 8.07 4.86
C GLN A 39 -16.42 6.54 5.02
N HIS A 40 -16.69 5.99 6.21
CA HIS A 40 -16.59 4.56 6.48
C HIS A 40 -17.96 3.87 6.57
N CYS A 41 -18.81 4.27 7.54
CA CYS A 41 -20.14 3.68 7.75
C CYS A 41 -21.28 4.41 7.03
N GLN A 42 -21.03 5.57 6.42
CA GLN A 42 -22.03 6.40 5.73
C GLN A 42 -23.13 6.99 6.63
N GLU A 43 -23.02 6.88 7.95
CA GLU A 43 -23.93 7.56 8.87
C GLU A 43 -23.69 9.08 8.88
N SER A 44 -24.77 9.84 9.04
CA SER A 44 -24.70 11.28 9.26
C SER A 44 -24.35 11.58 10.72
N PHE A 45 -23.39 12.46 10.96
CA PHE A 45 -22.98 12.86 12.30
C PHE A 45 -22.81 14.37 12.42
N GLU A 46 -22.99 14.88 13.63
CA GLU A 46 -22.86 16.30 13.95
C GLU A 46 -21.39 16.74 13.95
N LEU A 47 -21.16 17.91 13.36
CA LEU A 47 -19.85 18.52 13.31
C LEU A 47 -19.59 19.35 14.58
N ALA A 48 -18.38 19.23 15.14
CA ALA A 48 -17.93 20.14 16.17
C ALA A 48 -17.99 21.59 15.66
N ALA A 49 -18.49 22.50 16.51
CA ALA A 49 -18.67 23.91 16.16
C ALA A 49 -17.34 24.62 15.83
N THR A 50 -16.22 24.11 16.35
CA THR A 50 -14.89 24.69 16.18
C THR A 50 -13.90 23.68 15.60
N GLY A 51 -12.91 24.17 14.87
CA GLY A 51 -11.80 23.38 14.35
C GLY A 51 -12.05 22.73 12.98
N ARG A 52 -11.17 21.78 12.63
CA ARG A 52 -11.23 21.09 11.33
C ARG A 52 -12.29 19.98 11.37
N PRO A 53 -13.25 19.96 10.42
CA PRO A 53 -14.27 18.92 10.37
C PRO A 53 -13.63 17.54 10.20
N PRO A 54 -13.95 16.55 11.07
CA PRO A 54 -13.45 15.20 10.90
C PRO A 54 -14.09 14.51 9.68
N ARG A 55 -13.41 13.48 9.16
CA ARG A 55 -13.88 12.64 8.03
C ARG A 55 -14.68 11.41 8.46
N TYR A 56 -14.64 11.08 9.74
CA TYR A 56 -15.23 9.87 10.32
C TYR A 56 -16.02 10.27 11.56
N CYS A 57 -17.16 9.61 11.79
CA CYS A 57 -18.04 9.87 12.93
C CYS A 57 -17.38 9.50 14.27
N SER A 58 -16.49 8.52 14.30
CA SER A 58 -15.85 8.01 15.53
C SER A 58 -14.40 7.57 15.32
N ALA A 59 -13.67 7.39 16.43
CA ALA A 59 -12.33 6.81 16.42
C ALA A 59 -12.32 5.37 15.89
N THR A 60 -13.35 4.58 16.22
CA THR A 60 -13.54 3.21 15.72
C THR A 60 -13.65 3.19 14.19
N CYS A 61 -14.53 4.02 13.60
CA CYS A 61 -14.65 4.12 12.14
C CYS A 61 -13.34 4.54 11.47
N ARG A 62 -12.56 5.42 12.11
CA ARG A 62 -11.23 5.80 11.61
C ARG A 62 -10.26 4.62 11.61
N LYS A 63 -10.24 3.82 12.68
CA LYS A 63 -9.38 2.62 12.81
C LYS A 63 -9.79 1.55 11.80
N SER A 64 -11.07 1.21 11.74
CA SER A 64 -11.60 0.24 10.77
C SER A 64 -11.36 0.66 9.33
N ALA A 65 -11.49 1.94 9.00
CA ALA A 65 -11.13 2.46 7.67
C ALA A 65 -9.63 2.39 7.36
N TRP A 66 -8.75 2.43 8.37
CA TRP A 66 -7.32 2.20 8.20
C TRP A 66 -7.01 0.71 8.01
N GLU A 67 -7.60 -0.16 8.82
CA GLU A 67 -7.43 -1.62 8.71
C GLU A 67 -7.91 -2.13 7.35
N LYS A 68 -9.09 -1.66 6.90
CA LYS A 68 -9.62 -1.99 5.57
C LYS A 68 -8.62 -1.61 4.46
N ARG A 69 -8.10 -0.38 4.48
CA ARG A 69 -7.09 0.05 3.49
C ARG A 69 -5.83 -0.82 3.51
N ARG A 70 -5.40 -1.24 4.70
CA ARG A 70 -4.23 -2.13 4.86
C ARG A 70 -4.48 -3.52 4.28
N LEU A 71 -5.69 -4.06 4.47
CA LEU A 71 -6.10 -5.33 3.88
C LEU A 71 -6.23 -5.23 2.36
N ASP A 72 -6.88 -4.18 1.85
CA ASP A 72 -7.02 -3.94 0.41
C ASP A 72 -5.64 -3.83 -0.28
N GLU A 73 -4.68 -3.15 0.36
CA GLU A 73 -3.30 -3.06 -0.12
C GLU A 73 -2.61 -4.43 -0.13
N ALA A 74 -2.76 -5.23 0.93
CA ALA A 74 -2.21 -6.58 0.98
C ALA A 74 -2.79 -7.49 -0.12
N VAL A 75 -4.11 -7.40 -0.35
CA VAL A 75 -4.79 -8.12 -1.44
C VAL A 75 -4.26 -7.66 -2.80
N ALA A 76 -4.13 -6.35 -3.03
CA ALA A 76 -3.59 -5.82 -4.29
C ALA A 76 -2.17 -6.32 -4.56
N ILE A 77 -1.31 -6.38 -3.54
CA ILE A 77 0.04 -6.93 -3.65
C ILE A 77 0.01 -8.42 -3.97
N ALA A 78 -0.86 -9.19 -3.31
CA ALA A 78 -1.00 -10.63 -3.54
C ALA A 78 -1.48 -10.92 -4.97
N VAL A 79 -2.49 -10.19 -5.44
CA VAL A 79 -3.00 -10.28 -6.82
C VAL A 79 -1.91 -9.92 -7.83
N ALA A 80 -1.18 -8.82 -7.61
CA ALA A 80 -0.08 -8.43 -8.50
C ALA A 80 1.01 -9.52 -8.59
N LYS A 81 1.35 -10.17 -7.47
CA LYS A 81 2.30 -11.28 -7.45
C LYS A 81 1.78 -12.51 -8.19
N ALA A 82 0.50 -12.86 -8.02
CA ALA A 82 -0.12 -13.97 -8.72
C ALA A 82 -0.13 -13.75 -10.24
N VAL A 83 -0.51 -12.54 -10.68
CA VAL A 83 -0.48 -12.15 -12.10
C VAL A 83 0.94 -12.21 -12.65
N ALA A 84 1.93 -11.71 -11.91
CA ALA A 84 3.33 -11.77 -12.33
C ALA A 84 3.86 -13.22 -12.42
N ALA A 85 3.43 -14.11 -11.51
CA ALA A 85 3.79 -15.52 -11.55
C ALA A 85 3.18 -16.23 -12.77
N GLU A 86 1.91 -15.95 -13.09
CA GLU A 86 1.23 -16.53 -14.24
C GLU A 86 1.84 -16.04 -15.56
N GLN A 87 2.20 -14.76 -15.65
CA GLN A 87 2.89 -14.21 -16.81
C GLN A 87 4.25 -14.89 -17.07
N ARG A 88 4.98 -15.28 -16.01
CA ARG A 88 6.23 -16.06 -16.14
C ARG A 88 5.96 -17.46 -16.70
N ARG A 89 4.89 -18.13 -16.27
CA ARG A 89 4.50 -19.46 -16.77
C ARG A 89 4.14 -19.41 -18.26
N GLY A 90 3.35 -18.42 -18.68
CA GLY A 90 3.01 -18.22 -20.08
C GLY A 90 4.25 -17.99 -20.97
N ARG A 91 5.26 -17.29 -20.47
CA ARG A 91 6.51 -17.04 -21.21
C ARG A 91 7.33 -18.31 -21.41
N ILE A 92 7.39 -19.20 -20.41
CA ILE A 92 8.09 -20.48 -20.53
C ILE A 92 7.40 -21.36 -21.58
N ARG A 93 6.07 -21.47 -21.51
CA ARG A 93 5.27 -22.28 -22.44
C ARG A 93 5.36 -21.80 -23.88
N GLY A 94 5.37 -20.49 -24.11
CA GLY A 94 5.52 -19.91 -25.45
C GLY A 94 6.91 -20.08 -26.08
N ASN A 95 7.95 -20.29 -25.27
CA ASN A 95 9.30 -20.56 -25.77
C ASN A 95 9.48 -22.03 -26.18
N GLU A 96 8.78 -22.95 -25.51
CA GLU A 96 8.82 -24.40 -25.79
C GLU A 96 8.21 -24.73 -27.16
N THR A 97 7.16 -24.04 -27.60
CA THR A 97 6.54 -24.26 -28.92
C THR A 97 7.38 -23.76 -30.10
N ARG A 98 8.38 -22.89 -29.85
CA ARG A 98 9.28 -22.39 -30.92
C ARG A 98 10.57 -23.18 -31.07
N GLN A 99 10.89 -24.05 -30.12
CA GLN A 99 11.97 -25.02 -30.22
C GLN A 99 11.37 -26.42 -30.34
N ALA A 100 10.46 -26.64 -31.30
CA ALA A 100 10.33 -28.00 -31.81
C ALA A 100 11.63 -28.28 -32.58
N PRO A 101 12.57 -29.11 -32.06
CA PRO A 101 13.65 -29.58 -32.90
C PRO A 101 13.00 -30.36 -34.04
N GLU A 102 13.22 -29.95 -35.29
CA GLU A 102 13.17 -30.85 -36.44
C GLU A 102 14.24 -31.94 -36.21
N ASN A 103 14.00 -32.84 -35.25
CA ASN A 103 14.80 -34.03 -35.06
C ASN A 103 14.23 -35.08 -35.99
N ARG A 104 14.56 -34.90 -37.26
CA ARG A 104 14.29 -35.82 -38.34
C ARG A 104 15.24 -37.01 -38.17
N GLY A 105 14.72 -38.10 -37.61
CA GLY A 105 15.23 -39.45 -37.80
C GLY A 105 16.46 -39.83 -36.98
N ASN A 106 16.23 -40.52 -35.87
CA ASN A 106 16.89 -41.82 -35.67
C ASN A 106 16.04 -42.67 -34.73
N GLU A 107 15.45 -43.70 -35.32
CA GLU A 107 14.63 -44.70 -34.68
C GLU A 107 15.56 -45.67 -33.94
N THR A 108 15.43 -45.76 -32.61
CA THR A 108 16.00 -46.87 -31.83
C THR A 108 14.88 -47.52 -31.01
N PRO A 109 14.67 -48.85 -31.08
CA PRO A 109 13.52 -49.52 -30.47
C PRO A 109 13.57 -49.57 -28.93
N PRO A 110 12.41 -49.75 -28.26
CA PRO A 110 12.31 -49.79 -26.81
C PRO A 110 12.78 -51.15 -26.25
N GLN A 111 13.69 -51.14 -25.28
CA GLN A 111 13.88 -52.26 -24.36
C GLN A 111 13.03 -52.04 -23.11
N ALA A 112 12.17 -53.03 -22.85
CA ALA A 112 11.33 -53.15 -21.69
C ALA A 112 12.13 -53.74 -20.52
N THR A 113 12.12 -53.07 -19.36
CA THR A 113 12.39 -53.73 -18.08
C THR A 113 11.58 -53.10 -16.95
N ALA A 114 10.49 -53.81 -16.64
CA ALA A 114 9.81 -54.09 -15.37
C ALA A 114 9.68 -53.05 -14.21
N PRO A 115 8.54 -53.09 -13.48
CA PRO A 115 8.24 -52.27 -12.31
C PRO A 115 8.65 -52.97 -11.00
N ALA A 116 9.02 -52.22 -9.95
CA ALA A 116 8.74 -52.55 -8.55
C ALA A 116 9.38 -51.55 -7.58
N GLY A 117 8.57 -50.98 -6.69
CA GLY A 117 9.05 -50.32 -5.48
C GLY A 117 8.00 -49.41 -4.84
N PRO A 118 7.13 -49.91 -3.95
CA PRO A 118 6.34 -49.06 -3.07
C PRO A 118 7.15 -48.69 -1.81
N GLN A 119 6.64 -47.67 -1.09
CA GLN A 119 7.00 -47.27 0.28
C GLN A 119 8.19 -46.29 0.36
N GLN A 120 8.08 -45.14 1.03
CA GLN A 120 7.57 -44.99 2.39
C GLN A 120 6.72 -43.73 2.58
N THR A 121 5.59 -43.94 3.24
CA THR A 121 4.81 -42.93 3.93
C THR A 121 5.61 -42.46 5.15
N GLU A 122 6.29 -41.32 5.06
CA GLU A 122 6.78 -40.64 6.26
C GLU A 122 5.58 -40.12 7.05
N LEU A 123 5.35 -40.74 8.20
CA LEU A 123 4.49 -40.24 9.26
C LEU A 123 5.05 -38.91 9.76
N ALA A 124 4.57 -37.81 9.15
CA ALA A 124 4.82 -36.46 9.62
C ALA A 124 4.29 -36.32 11.06
N MET A 125 5.22 -36.23 12.01
CA MET A 125 4.91 -35.98 13.41
C MET A 125 4.10 -34.68 13.57
N PRO A 126 3.14 -34.62 14.51
CA PRO A 126 2.48 -33.37 14.86
C PRO A 126 3.50 -32.41 15.46
N GLN A 127 3.85 -31.37 14.71
CA GLN A 127 4.61 -30.23 15.21
C GLN A 127 3.85 -29.62 16.39
N VAL A 128 4.39 -29.81 17.59
CA VAL A 128 3.90 -29.19 18.82
C VAL A 128 4.01 -27.67 18.62
N PHE A 129 2.86 -27.01 18.45
CA PHE A 129 2.77 -25.57 18.41
C PHE A 129 3.33 -25.00 19.72
N ARG A 130 4.58 -24.53 19.70
CA ARG A 130 5.12 -23.70 20.76
C ARG A 130 4.34 -22.38 20.76
N ALA A 131 3.70 -22.09 21.89
CA ALA A 131 3.07 -20.80 22.13
C ALA A 131 4.11 -19.68 21.90
N PRO A 132 3.75 -18.60 21.17
CA PRO A 132 4.66 -17.48 20.96
C PRO A 132 5.00 -16.86 22.31
N ALA A 133 6.30 -16.66 22.55
CA ALA A 133 6.81 -16.03 23.76
C ALA A 133 6.13 -14.67 24.01
N PRO A 134 5.83 -14.31 25.26
CA PRO A 134 5.33 -12.98 25.58
C PRO A 134 6.37 -11.94 25.15
N MET A 135 5.96 -11.03 24.27
CA MET A 135 6.81 -9.91 23.83
C MET A 135 7.17 -9.04 25.04
N PRO A 136 8.45 -8.63 25.19
CA PRO A 136 8.84 -7.72 26.25
C PRO A 136 8.12 -6.38 26.08
N GLU A 137 7.54 -5.91 27.19
CA GLU A 137 6.88 -4.62 27.27
C GLU A 137 7.88 -3.51 26.91
N GLY A 138 7.71 -2.94 25.72
CA GLY A 138 8.55 -1.85 25.25
C GLY A 138 8.39 -0.59 26.12
N PRO A 139 9.46 0.21 26.28
CA PRO A 139 9.45 1.38 27.16
C PRO A 139 8.39 2.41 26.74
N SER A 140 7.57 2.77 27.73
CA SER A 140 6.50 3.77 27.69
C SER A 140 6.88 5.04 26.95
N ILE A 141 6.14 5.35 25.87
CA ILE A 141 6.28 6.54 25.01
C ILE A 141 5.94 7.86 25.76
N ARG A 142 5.54 7.79 27.03
CA ARG A 142 5.22 8.95 27.85
C ARG A 142 6.48 9.62 28.41
N LYS A 143 7.27 10.30 27.56
CA LYS A 143 8.12 11.48 27.89
C LYS A 143 9.06 11.81 26.73
N ARG A 144 8.52 12.17 25.57
CA ARG A 144 9.22 13.08 24.65
C ARG A 144 8.50 14.42 24.66
N ARG A 145 8.58 15.12 25.79
CA ARG A 145 8.45 16.59 25.79
C ARG A 145 9.62 17.08 24.96
N ARG A 146 9.33 17.38 23.68
CA ARG A 146 10.25 18.08 22.79
C ARG A 146 10.65 19.38 23.50
N LEU A 147 11.92 19.49 23.86
CA LEU A 147 12.60 20.78 23.94
C LEU A 147 12.58 21.34 22.51
N LEU A 148 11.49 22.03 22.13
CA LEU A 148 11.59 22.93 21.00
C LEU A 148 12.48 24.09 21.44
N PRO A 149 13.48 24.49 20.64
CA PRO A 149 14.19 25.74 20.89
C PRO A 149 13.15 26.89 20.90
N PRO A 150 13.31 27.88 21.78
CA PRO A 150 12.43 29.04 21.80
C PRO A 150 12.45 29.74 20.43
N PRO A 151 11.33 30.32 19.98
CA PRO A 151 11.28 31.04 18.71
C PRO A 151 12.27 32.21 18.72
N PRO A 152 12.95 32.48 17.59
CA PRO A 152 13.82 33.64 17.47
C PRO A 152 12.99 34.93 17.64
N GLY A 153 13.32 35.74 18.64
CA GLY A 153 12.65 37.02 18.92
C GLY A 153 12.24 37.27 20.38
N ALA A 154 12.36 36.29 21.27
CA ALA A 154 11.90 36.42 22.67
C ALA A 154 12.87 37.17 23.63
N GLY A 155 13.86 37.91 23.12
CA GLY A 155 14.87 38.53 23.98
C GLY A 155 15.48 39.79 23.41
N ARG A 156 14.76 40.91 23.53
CA ARG A 156 15.35 42.25 23.64
C ARG A 156 14.45 43.14 24.50
N PRO A 157 14.68 43.26 25.82
CA PRO A 157 14.26 44.46 26.53
C PRO A 157 14.99 45.65 25.88
N GLY A 158 14.22 46.63 25.41
CA GLY A 158 14.77 47.84 24.80
C GLY A 158 15.57 48.65 25.81
N PRO A 159 16.55 49.45 25.35
CA PRO A 159 17.23 50.39 26.23
C PRO A 159 16.23 51.45 26.70
N GLU A 160 16.10 51.54 28.02
CA GLU A 160 15.40 52.61 28.72
C GLU A 160 16.12 53.92 28.41
N THR A 161 15.52 54.76 27.57
CA THR A 161 15.93 56.15 27.42
C THR A 161 15.32 56.94 28.56
N GLY A 162 16.19 57.55 29.37
CA GLY A 162 15.83 58.55 30.37
C GLY A 162 15.40 59.88 29.77
#